data_AF-A0A2V7H9K6-F1
#
_entry.id   AF-A0A2V7H9K6-F1
#
_cell.length_a   1.000
_cell.length_b   1.000
_cell.length_c   1.000
_cell.angle_alpha   90.00
_cell.angle_beta   90.00
_cell.angle_gamma   90.00
#
_symmetry.space_group_name_H-M   'P 1'
#
loop_
_entity.id
_entity.type
_entity.pdbx_description
1 polymer ?
#
loop_
_entity_poly.entity_id
_entity_poly.type
_entity_poly.pdbx_seq_one_letter_code
_entity_poly.pdbx_strand_id
1 'polypeptide(L)'
;MEAYLGPEDEASHAAFRPGSHALFYGAGGHAYVYLNYGLHHCLNAITNPAGRPGCVLIRALEPLEGVTTMARRRGVSSDARRLASGPGNLTQALGLSLRD
;
A
#
# COMPACT_ATOMS: atom_id res chain seq x y z
N MET A 1 0.26 9.06 5.31
CA MET A 1 -0.82 8.10 5.04
C MET A 1 -2.00 8.84 4.43
N GLU A 2 -2.92 8.13 3.79
CA GLU A 2 -4.11 8.69 3.14
C GLU A 2 -5.28 7.71 3.29
N ALA A 3 -6.47 8.19 3.64
CA ALA A 3 -7.62 7.36 3.93
C ALA A 3 -8.60 7.39 2.75
N TYR A 4 -9.20 6.23 2.45
CA TYR A 4 -10.26 6.09 1.46
C TYR A 4 -11.52 5.55 2.14
N LEU A 5 -12.62 6.30 2.04
CA LEU A 5 -13.79 6.14 2.92
C LEU A 5 -14.83 5.12 2.44
N GLY A 6 -14.49 4.33 1.43
CA GLY A 6 -15.38 3.33 0.85
C GLY A 6 -16.08 3.84 -0.42
N PRO A 7 -17.26 3.30 -0.77
CA PRO A 7 -17.94 3.58 -2.04
C PRO A 7 -18.39 5.03 -2.26
N GLU A 8 -18.60 5.80 -1.19
CA GLU A 8 -18.97 7.22 -1.28
C GLU A 8 -17.79 8.12 -1.64
N ASP A 9 -16.56 7.62 -1.48
CA ASP A 9 -15.34 8.29 -1.90
C ASP A 9 -14.99 7.85 -3.32
N GLU A 10 -15.20 8.73 -4.29
CA GLU A 10 -14.95 8.45 -5.72
C GLU A 10 -13.50 8.06 -6.02
N ALA A 11 -12.54 8.46 -5.16
CA ALA A 11 -11.14 8.07 -5.30
C ALA A 11 -10.84 6.66 -4.76
N SER A 12 -11.79 6.04 -4.04
CA SER A 12 -11.63 4.73 -3.44
C SER A 12 -11.80 3.60 -4.46
N HIS A 13 -10.93 2.59 -4.40
CA HIS A 13 -11.11 1.35 -5.15
C HIS A 13 -12.40 0.59 -4.76
N ALA A 14 -12.96 0.85 -3.56
CA ALA A 14 -14.26 0.32 -3.19
C ALA A 14 -15.41 0.89 -4.06
N ALA A 15 -15.24 2.08 -4.64
CA ALA A 15 -16.23 2.72 -5.49
C ALA A 15 -16.19 2.20 -6.94
N PHE A 16 -15.00 2.02 -7.51
CA PHE A 16 -14.86 1.77 -8.96
C PHE A 16 -14.16 0.46 -9.35
N ARG A 17 -13.76 -0.39 -8.39
CA ARG A 17 -13.04 -1.65 -8.67
C ARG A 17 -13.79 -2.89 -8.15
N PRO A 18 -14.75 -3.44 -8.93
CA PRO A 18 -15.59 -4.56 -8.51
C PRO A 18 -14.81 -5.80 -8.05
N GLY A 19 -13.66 -6.08 -8.68
CA GLY A 19 -12.83 -7.25 -8.35
C GLY A 19 -12.22 -7.24 -6.94
N SER A 20 -12.20 -6.09 -6.27
CA SER A 20 -11.71 -5.98 -4.88
C SER A 20 -12.84 -5.92 -3.83
N HIS A 21 -14.10 -6.06 -4.24
CA HIS A 21 -15.26 -5.88 -3.35
C HIS A 21 -15.23 -6.79 -2.13
N ALA A 22 -14.96 -8.09 -2.32
CA ALA A 22 -14.89 -9.05 -1.21
C ALA A 22 -13.82 -8.69 -0.16
N LEU A 23 -12.68 -8.14 -0.60
CA LEU A 23 -11.61 -7.71 0.29
C LEU A 23 -12.02 -6.45 1.08
N PHE A 24 -12.56 -5.43 0.41
CA PHE A 24 -12.97 -4.18 1.07
C PHE A 24 -14.14 -4.38 2.04
N TYR A 25 -15.05 -5.30 1.75
CA TYR A 25 -16.19 -5.60 2.62
C TYR A 25 -15.87 -6.68 3.68
N GLY A 26 -14.68 -7.26 3.64
CA GLY A 26 -14.17 -8.16 4.68
C GLY A 26 -13.84 -7.42 5.97
N ALA A 27 -13.36 -8.17 6.98
CA ALA A 27 -12.87 -7.57 8.21
C ALA A 27 -11.55 -6.80 7.97
N GLY A 28 -11.33 -5.72 8.70
CA GLY A 28 -10.06 -5.00 8.68
C GLY A 28 -8.87 -5.84 9.15
N GLY A 29 -7.66 -5.38 8.84
CA GLY A 29 -6.41 -6.07 9.15
C GLY A 29 -5.79 -6.84 7.97
N HIS A 30 -6.39 -6.74 6.78
CA HIS A 30 -5.82 -7.28 5.55
C HIS A 30 -4.99 -6.24 4.81
N ALA A 31 -3.87 -6.69 4.22
CA ALA A 31 -3.14 -5.90 3.24
C ALA A 31 -3.88 -5.93 1.90
N TYR A 32 -3.88 -4.78 1.24
CA TYR A 32 -4.33 -4.64 -0.14
C TYR A 32 -3.21 -4.03 -0.98
N VAL A 33 -2.52 -4.88 -1.72
CA VAL A 33 -1.47 -4.49 -2.66
C VAL A 33 -2.01 -4.46 -4.08
N TYR A 34 -1.75 -3.37 -4.80
CA TYR A 34 -2.10 -3.26 -6.21
C TYR A 34 -1.00 -2.61 -7.02
N LEU A 35 -0.97 -2.89 -8.33
CA LEU A 35 -0.03 -2.29 -9.26
C LEU A 35 -0.61 -0.98 -9.81
N ASN A 36 0.07 0.13 -9.57
CA ASN A 36 -0.30 1.46 -10.05
C ASN A 36 0.40 1.75 -11.39
N TYR A 37 -0.40 2.05 -12.42
CA TYR A 37 0.04 2.34 -13.79
C TYR A 37 1.03 1.31 -14.39
N GLY A 38 1.01 0.05 -13.93
CA GLY A 38 1.94 -0.98 -14.41
C GLY A 38 3.38 -0.83 -13.90
N LEU A 39 3.68 0.15 -13.05
CA LEU A 39 5.07 0.52 -12.71
C LEU A 39 5.45 0.24 -11.26
N HIS A 40 4.58 0.58 -10.32
CA HIS A 40 4.89 0.50 -8.88
C HIS A 40 3.73 -0.09 -8.09
N HIS A 41 4.03 -0.87 -7.06
CA HIS A 41 3.00 -1.34 -6.13
C HIS A 41 2.62 -0.24 -5.13
N CYS A 42 1.36 -0.22 -4.71
CA CYS A 42 0.86 0.55 -3.58
C CYS A 42 0.34 -0.41 -2.52
N LEU A 43 0.62 -0.11 -1.23
CA LEU A 43 0.17 -0.89 -0.08
C LEU A 43 -0.92 -0.13 0.68
N ASN A 44 -2.06 -0.76 0.87
CA ASN A 44 -3.13 -0.26 1.71
C ASN A 44 -3.41 -1.26 2.84
N ALA A 45 -3.89 -0.76 3.97
CA ALA A 45 -4.48 -1.58 5.02
C ALA A 45 -5.99 -1.46 4.95
N ILE A 46 -6.71 -2.58 4.79
CA ILE A 46 -8.17 -2.61 4.93
C ILE A 46 -8.52 -2.31 6.39
N THR A 47 -9.47 -1.40 6.58
CA THR A 47 -9.89 -0.92 7.89
C THR A 47 -11.35 -1.30 8.15
N ASN A 48 -11.81 -1.04 9.38
CA ASN A 48 -13.18 -1.24 9.87
C ASN A 48 -13.64 -2.71 10.02
N PRO A 49 -14.79 -2.95 10.70
CA PRO A 49 -15.43 -4.26 10.72
C PRO A 49 -15.97 -4.69 9.35
N ALA A 50 -16.21 -5.99 9.19
CA ALA A 50 -16.87 -6.53 8.00
C ALA A 50 -18.19 -5.82 7.67
N GLY A 51 -18.41 -5.58 6.38
CA GLY A 51 -19.56 -4.82 5.87
C GLY A 51 -19.37 -3.29 5.85
N ARG A 52 -18.25 -2.76 6.36
CA ARG A 52 -17.92 -1.32 6.32
C ARG A 52 -16.64 -1.08 5.51
N PRO A 53 -16.75 -0.90 4.18
CA PRO A 53 -15.57 -0.75 3.33
C PRO A 53 -14.77 0.51 3.64
N GLY A 54 -13.45 0.35 3.69
CA GLY A 54 -12.51 1.46 3.85
C GLY A 54 -11.08 0.94 3.88
N CYS A 55 -10.14 1.82 3.55
CA CYS A 55 -8.73 1.48 3.68
C CYS A 55 -7.86 2.70 3.92
N VAL A 56 -6.59 2.47 4.25
CA VAL A 56 -5.57 3.50 4.37
C VAL A 56 -4.37 3.15 3.51
N LEU A 57 -4.00 4.03 2.59
CA LEU A 57 -2.76 3.97 1.83
C LEU A 57 -1.57 4.37 2.71
N ILE A 58 -0.58 3.48 2.77
CA ILE A 58 0.71 3.77 3.37
C ILE A 58 1.52 4.54 2.32
N ARG A 59 1.86 5.79 2.63
CA ARG A 59 2.51 6.72 1.68
C ARG A 59 4.02 6.79 1.82
N ALA A 60 4.52 6.59 3.04
CA ALA A 60 5.93 6.62 3.35
C ALA A 60 6.17 5.92 4.68
N LEU A 61 7.40 5.50 4.90
CA LEU A 61 7.89 4.94 6.17
C LEU A 61 9.23 5.59 6.50
N GLU A 62 9.52 5.71 7.79
CA GLU A 62 10.87 5.96 8.29
C GLU A 62 11.55 4.61 8.56
N PRO A 63 12.61 4.24 7.81
CA PRO A 63 13.31 2.99 8.04
C PRO A 63 14.14 3.06 9.33
N LEU A 64 13.73 2.29 10.35
CA LEU A 64 14.50 2.17 11.60
C LEU A 64 15.48 0.98 11.56
N GLU A 65 15.11 -0.07 10.83
CA GLU A 65 15.88 -1.32 10.72
C GLU A 65 15.89 -1.83 9.27
N GLY A 66 16.84 -2.69 8.94
CA GLY A 66 16.92 -3.33 7.62
C GLY A 66 17.23 -2.38 6.44
N VAL A 67 17.75 -1.18 6.71
CA VAL A 67 18.04 -0.12 5.73
C VAL A 67 18.89 -0.64 4.56
N THR A 68 19.94 -1.40 4.83
CA THR A 68 20.80 -2.00 3.78
C THR A 68 20.03 -2.97 2.88
N THR A 69 19.14 -3.78 3.44
CA THR A 69 18.28 -4.70 2.66
C THR A 69 17.29 -3.93 1.80
N MET A 70 16.67 -2.89 2.36
CA MET A 70 15.77 -2.00 1.62
C MET A 70 16.50 -1.31 0.44
N ALA A 71 17.70 -0.79 0.67
CA ALA A 71 18.52 -0.14 -0.34
C ALA A 71 18.92 -1.10 -1.47
N ARG A 72 19.32 -2.33 -1.12
CA ARG A 72 19.61 -3.39 -2.10
C ARG A 72 18.39 -3.73 -2.96
N ARG A 73 17.20 -3.91 -2.36
CA ARG A 73 15.95 -4.18 -3.10
C ARG A 73 15.60 -3.04 -4.06
N ARG A 74 15.90 -1.80 -3.66
CA ARG A 74 15.70 -0.58 -4.44
C ARG A 74 16.77 -0.34 -5.51
N GLY A 75 17.91 -1.03 -5.46
CA GLY A 75 19.05 -0.76 -6.33
C GLY A 75 19.67 0.62 -6.10
N VAL A 76 19.61 1.14 -4.88
CA VAL A 76 20.15 2.47 -4.50
C VAL A 76 21.12 2.33 -3.33
N SER A 77 21.87 3.39 -3.06
CA SER A 77 22.75 3.46 -1.89
C SER A 77 21.97 3.50 -0.57
N SER A 78 22.57 3.00 0.52
CA SER A 78 21.94 2.95 1.84
C SER A 78 21.73 4.32 2.49
N ASP A 79 22.47 5.34 2.05
CA ASP A 79 22.32 6.75 2.45
C ASP A 79 21.27 7.50 1.61
N ALA A 80 20.57 6.81 0.69
CA ALA A 80 19.59 7.43 -0.16
C ALA A 80 18.47 8.11 0.66
N ARG A 81 18.40 9.43 0.53
CA ARG A 81 17.45 10.31 1.26
C ARG A 81 15.96 9.98 1.03
N ARG A 82 15.64 9.16 0.03
CA ARG A 82 14.28 8.80 -0.40
C ARG A 82 14.07 7.29 -0.48
N LEU A 83 14.56 6.56 0.52
CA LEU A 83 14.49 5.09 0.53
C LEU A 83 13.06 4.56 0.56
N ALA A 84 12.20 5.12 1.42
CA ALA A 84 10.79 4.73 1.58
C ALA A 84 9.84 5.94 1.59
N SER A 85 10.21 7.05 0.93
CA SER A 85 9.48 8.33 0.98
C SER A 85 8.36 8.47 -0.06
N GLY A 86 7.74 7.37 -0.47
CA GLY A 86 6.67 7.35 -1.48
C GLY A 86 6.05 5.96 -1.61
N PRO A 87 4.79 5.82 -2.05
CA PRO A 87 4.08 4.53 -2.08
C PRO A 87 4.82 3.45 -2.88
N GLY A 88 5.33 3.80 -4.07
CA GLY A 88 6.14 2.88 -4.87
C GLY A 88 7.52 2.62 -4.29
N ASN A 89 8.11 3.61 -3.60
CA ASN A 89 9.44 3.46 -3.00
C ASN A 89 9.40 2.53 -1.80
N LEU A 90 8.42 2.69 -0.92
CA LEU A 90 8.29 1.86 0.27
C LEU A 90 7.96 0.41 -0.09
N THR A 91 7.09 0.16 -1.08
CA THR A 91 6.76 -1.22 -1.46
C THR A 91 7.96 -1.94 -2.05
N GLN A 92 8.75 -1.26 -2.88
CA GLN A 92 10.02 -1.81 -3.38
C GLN A 92 11.05 -2.04 -2.26
N ALA A 93 11.20 -1.09 -1.33
CA ALA A 93 12.08 -1.23 -0.17
C ALA A 93 11.69 -2.43 0.71
N LEU A 94 10.39 -2.63 0.93
CA LEU A 94 9.85 -3.77 1.68
C LEU A 94 9.84 -5.09 0.87
N GLY A 95 10.03 -5.03 -0.44
CA GLY A 95 10.01 -6.20 -1.32
C GLY A 95 8.59 -6.75 -1.57
N LEU A 96 7.57 -5.89 -1.48
CA LEU A 96 6.18 -6.26 -1.65
C LEU A 96 5.79 -6.37 -3.13
N SER A 97 4.89 -7.31 -3.40
CA SER A 97 4.40 -7.70 -4.72
C SER A 97 2.89 -7.95 -4.70
N LEU A 98 2.30 -8.23 -5.87
CA LEU A 98 0.88 -8.64 -5.96
C LEU A 98 0.55 -9.98 -5.28
N ARG A 99 1.55 -10.70 -4.78
CA ARG A 99 1.36 -11.98 -4.08
C ARG A 99 1.21 -11.81 -2.56
N ASP A 100 1.43 -10.60 -2.07
CA ASP A 100 1.37 -10.21 -0.65
C ASP A 100 0.06 -9.46 -0.36
#